data_AF-A0A7C3MMP5-F1
#
_entry.id   AF-A0A7C3MMP5-F1
#
_cell.length_a   1.000
_cell.length_b   1.000
_cell.length_c   1.000
_cell.angle_alpha   90.00
_cell.angle_beta   90.00
_cell.angle_gamma   90.00
#
_symmetry.space_group_name_H-M   'P 1'
#
loop_
_entity.id
_entity.type
_entity.pdbx_description
1 polymer ?
#
loop_
_entity_poly.entity_id
_entity_poly.type
_entity_poly.pdbx_seq_one_letter_code
_entity_poly.pdbx_strand_id
1 'polypeptide(L)' 'MEERSGAVRTVYDFPVAAHVCSDGAVRYVKLVRKNGSQPQGTCAQCQTSFQYVKPKPSPVRHVDGDGVTHF' A
#
# COMPACT_ATOMS: atom_id res chain seq x y z
N MET A 1 -17.30 32.33 -3.01
CA MET A 1 -16.21 31.60 -2.32
C MET A 1 -16.82 30.31 -1.81
N GLU A 2 -16.64 29.21 -2.53
CA GLU A 2 -17.18 27.90 -2.14
C GLU A 2 -16.00 27.02 -1.74
N GLU A 3 -15.88 26.78 -0.43
CA GLU A 3 -15.01 25.75 0.12
C GLU A 3 -15.47 24.39 -0.41
N ARG A 4 -14.83 23.92 -1.47
CA ARG A 4 -14.82 22.49 -1.80
C ARG A 4 -14.01 21.80 -0.72
N SER A 5 -14.65 21.39 0.37
CA SER A 5 -14.13 20.38 1.29
C SER A 5 -13.87 19.12 0.47
N GLY A 6 -12.65 19.01 -0.06
CA GLY A 6 -12.20 17.89 -0.84
C GLY A 6 -12.29 16.65 0.04
N ALA A 7 -13.31 15.85 -0.17
CA ALA A 7 -13.42 14.53 0.43
C ALA A 7 -12.11 13.80 0.15
N VAL A 8 -11.28 13.63 1.18
CA VAL A 8 -10.07 12.83 1.12
C VAL A 8 -10.52 11.39 0.95
N ARG A 9 -10.79 11.01 -0.30
CA ARG A 9 -11.01 9.65 -0.73
C ARG A 9 -9.67 8.95 -0.62
N THR A 10 -9.39 8.33 0.53
CA THR A 10 -8.36 7.29 0.64
C THR A 10 -8.80 6.06 -0.14
N VAL A 11 -8.93 6.19 -1.46
CA VAL A 11 -9.26 5.09 -2.38
C VAL A 11 -7.96 4.69 -3.05
N TYR A 12 -7.10 4.05 -2.27
CA TYR A 12 -6.16 3.12 -2.84
C TYR A 12 -6.70 1.72 -2.54
N ASP A 13 -7.60 1.22 -3.39
CA ASP A 13 -7.98 -0.20 -3.49
C ASP A 13 -6.78 -1.11 -3.82
N PHE A 14 -5.61 -0.51 -4.05
CA PHE A 14 -4.40 -1.14 -4.52
C PHE A 14 -3.20 -0.58 -3.73
N PRO A 15 -2.31 -1.44 -3.20
CA PRO A 15 -1.11 -0.96 -2.54
C PRO A 15 -0.22 -0.21 -3.54
N VAL A 16 0.42 0.85 -3.05
CA VAL A 16 1.33 1.71 -3.83
C VAL A 16 2.71 1.65 -3.20
N ALA A 17 3.75 1.47 -4.02
CA ALA A 17 5.14 1.57 -3.59
C ALA A 17 5.69 2.96 -3.95
N ALA A 18 6.25 3.67 -2.98
CA ALA A 18 7.02 4.89 -3.21
C ALA A 18 8.51 4.55 -3.13
N HIS A 19 9.30 5.04 -4.08
CA HIS A 19 10.76 4.86 -4.06
C HIS A 19 11.48 6.04 -4.70
N VAL A 20 12.74 6.20 -4.33
CA VAL A 20 13.66 7.11 -5.00
C VAL A 20 14.21 6.38 -6.22
N CYS A 21 14.04 6.98 -7.39
CA CYS A 21 14.53 6.45 -8.65
C CYS A 21 16.01 6.85 -8.86
N SER A 22 16.66 6.27 -9.87
CA SER A 22 18.09 6.50 -10.17
C SER A 22 18.45 7.95 -10.49
N ASP A 23 17.47 8.76 -10.90
CA ASP A 23 17.59 10.20 -11.16
C ASP A 23 17.34 11.06 -9.91
N GLY A 24 17.17 10.44 -8.74
CA GLY A 24 16.90 11.13 -7.47
C GLY A 24 15.45 11.56 -7.27
N ALA A 25 14.56 11.33 -8.24
CA ALA A 25 13.15 11.68 -8.11
C ALA A 25 12.35 10.60 -7.38
N VAL A 26 11.40 11.01 -6.51
CA VAL A 26 10.45 10.08 -5.88
C VAL A 26 9.36 9.72 -6.88
N ARG A 27 9.14 8.42 -7.07
CA ARG A 27 8.08 7.89 -7.95
C ARG A 27 7.20 6.89 -7.23
N TYR A 28 5.91 6.95 -7.57
CA TYR A 28 4.87 6.09 -7.06
C TYR A 28 4.55 5.01 -8.09
N VAL A 29 4.63 3.75 -7.69
CA VAL A 29 4.35 2.58 -8.52
C VAL A 29 3.08 1.91 -7.99
N LYS A 30 2.04 1.88 -8.83
CA LYS A 30 0.79 1.17 -8.55
C LYS A 30 1.04 -0.34 -8.62
N LEU A 31 0.75 -1.06 -7.53
CA LEU A 31 0.85 -2.52 -7.50
C LEU A 31 -0.52 -3.11 -7.85
N VAL A 32 -0.55 -3.99 -8.86
CA VAL A 32 -1.78 -4.62 -9.34
C VAL A 32 -1.70 -6.13 -9.13
N ARG A 33 -2.82 -6.74 -8.72
CA ARG A 33 -2.94 -8.20 -8.69
C ARG A 33 -3.16 -8.70 -10.12
N LYS A 34 -2.39 -9.71 -10.52
CA LYS A 34 -2.61 -10.45 -11.77
C LYS A 34 -2.82 -11.92 -11.41
N ASN A 35 -3.88 -12.53 -11.91
CA ASN A 35 -4.16 -13.96 -11.80
C ASN A 35 -4.12 -14.54 -10.37
N GLY A 36 -4.61 -13.80 -9.37
CA GLY A 36 -4.62 -14.26 -7.96
C GLY A 36 -3.27 -14.18 -7.25
N SER A 37 -2.20 -13.75 -7.94
CA SER A 37 -0.89 -13.52 -7.34
C SER A 37 -0.85 -12.27 -6.45
N GLN A 38 0.22 -12.15 -5.65
CA GLN A 38 0.48 -10.96 -4.85
C GLN A 38 0.53 -9.70 -5.74
N PRO A 39 0.04 -8.54 -5.25
CA PRO A 39 0.13 -7.29 -5.99
C PRO A 39 1.58 -6.96 -6.35
N GLN A 40 1.84 -6.61 -7.60
CA GLN A 40 3.18 -6.22 -8.04
C GLN A 40 3.14 -5.08 -9.06
N GLY A 41 4.26 -4.39 -9.23
CA GLY A 41 4.41 -3.31 -10.20
C GLY A 41 5.88 -3.03 -10.49
N THR A 42 6.14 -2.36 -11.61
CA THR A 42 7.50 -2.02 -12.05
C THR A 42 7.58 -0.52 -12.32
N CYS A 43 8.64 0.14 -11.86
CA CYS A 43 8.89 1.53 -12.22
C CYS A 43 9.26 1.62 -13.71
N ALA A 44 8.57 2.50 -14.45
CA ALA A 44 8.85 2.68 -15.89
C ALA A 44 10.23 3.29 -16.19
N GLN A 45 10.85 3.97 -15.22
CA GLN A 45 12.11 4.70 -15.42
C GLN A 45 13.33 3.83 -15.12
N CYS A 46 13.45 3.31 -13.90
CA CYS A 46 14.60 2.49 -13.49
C CYS A 46 14.38 0.99 -13.64
N GLN A 47 13.19 0.54 -14.08
CA GLN A 47 12.82 -0.88 -14.19
C GLN A 47 12.86 -1.67 -12.87
N THR A 48 12.97 -1.00 -11.72
CA THR A 48 12.87 -1.65 -10.40
C THR A 48 11.46 -2.22 -10.19
N SER A 49 11.40 -3.49 -9.78
CA SER A 49 10.16 -4.20 -9.48
C SER A 49 9.83 -4.16 -7.98
N PHE A 50 8.54 -4.07 -7.68
CA PHE A 50 7.99 -4.02 -6.34
C PHE A 50 6.90 -5.09 -6.21
N GLN A 51 6.92 -5.83 -5.12
CA GLN A 51 5.89 -6.81 -4.77
C GLN A 51 5.38 -6.53 -3.37
N TYR A 52 4.06 -6.51 -3.22
CA TYR A 52 3.42 -6.38 -1.92
C TYR A 52 3.46 -7.72 -1.20
N VAL A 53 4.18 -7.76 -0.08
CA VAL A 53 4.15 -8.89 0.86
C VAL A 53 3.32 -8.48 2.07
N LYS A 54 2.20 -9.16 2.28
CA LYS A 54 1.39 -8.95 3.50
C LYS A 54 2.26 -9.30 4.72
N PRO A 55 2.37 -8.43 5.73
CA PRO A 55 3.07 -8.77 6.97
C PRO A 55 2.50 -10.07 7.55
N LYS A 56 3.39 -10.94 8.05
CA LYS A 56 2.94 -12.11 8.81
C LYS A 56 2.17 -11.63 10.04
N PRO A 57 1.06 -12.29 10.41
CA PRO A 57 0.41 -12.01 11.68
C PRO A 57 1.43 -12.09 12.81
N SER A 58 1.41 -11.11 13.71
CA SER A 58 2.26 -11.16 14.90
C SER A 58 1.87 -12.39 15.74
N PRO A 59 2.82 -13.18 16.25
CA PRO A 59 2.52 -14.24 17.20
C PRO A 59 2.11 -13.68 18.57
N VAL A 60 2.32 -12.38 18.80
CA VAL A 60 1.93 -11.71 20.05
C VAL A 60 0.41 -11.59 20.09
N ARG A 61 -0.21 -12.36 20.99
CA ARG A 61 -1.59 -12.12 21.41
C ARG A 61 -1.57 -10.97 22.41
N HIS A 62 -2.03 -9.80 21.99
CA HIS A 62 -2.47 -8.78 22.93
C HIS A 62 -3.74 -9.33 23.57
N VAL A 63 -3.60 -9.86 24.79
CA VAL A 63 -4.75 -10.17 25.64
C VAL A 63 -5.10 -8.83 26.26
N ASP A 64 -5.79 -7.98 25.51
CA ASP A 64 -6.46 -6.84 26.10
C ASP A 64 -7.43 -7.41 27.14
N GLY A 65 -7.12 -7.17 28.42
CA GLY A 65 -8.09 -7.41 29.49
C GLY A 65 -9.34 -6.62 29.12
N ASP A 66 -10.44 -7.35 28.96
CA ASP A 66 -11.73 -6.90 28.45
C ASP A 66 -11.89 -6.77 26.92
N GLY A 67 -12.44 -7.83 26.32
CA GLY A 67 -13.35 -7.70 25.17
C GLY A 67 -12.71 -7.91 23.81
N VAL A 68 -12.82 -9.14 23.31
CA VAL A 68 -12.57 -9.48 21.91
C VAL A 68 -13.50 -8.68 21.00
N THR A 69 -13.01 -7.62 20.34
CA THR A 69 -13.67 -7.04 19.17
C THR A 69 -13.09 -7.67 17.91
N HIS A 70 -13.89 -8.52 17.26
CA HIS A 70 -13.63 -9.01 15.91
C HIS A 70 -13.78 -7.87 14.90
N PHE A 71 -12.79 -7.69 14.01
CA PHE A 71 -12.92 -6.98 12.73
C PHE A 71 -12.75 -7.99 11.59
#